data_AF-Q6E4E0-F1
#
_entry.id   AF-Q6E4E0-F1
#
_cell.length_a   1.000
_cell.length_b   1.000
_cell.length_c   1.000
_cell.angle_alpha   90.00
_cell.angle_beta   90.00
_cell.angle_gamma   90.00
#
_symmetry.space_group_name_H-M   'P 1'
#
loop_
_entity.id
_entity.type
_entity.pdbx_description
1 polymer ?
#
loop_
_entity_poly.entity_id
_entity_poly.type
_entity_poly.pdbx_seq_one_letter_code
_entity_poly.pdbx_strand_id
1 'polypeptide(L)'
;GALVQSAVACPSQCSCSGTQVNCHERSLASVPAGIPTTTQVLYLYTNQITKLEPGVFDSLANLRELHLWGNQLVSLPPGVFDKLTQLTQLGLWDNQLKSIPRGAFDNLKSLTHIWLFGNPWDCECSDILYLKNWIVQHASIVNPSGYGGVDNVKCSGTNTPVR
;
A
#
# COMPACT_ATOMS: atom_id res chain seq x y z
N GLY A 1 -0.64 34.06 -23.12
CA GLY A 1 -1.82 33.18 -23.09
C GLY A 1 -1.68 32.27 -21.90
N ALA A 2 -2.56 32.40 -20.91
CA ALA A 2 -2.52 31.59 -19.70
C ALA A 2 -2.70 30.12 -20.09
N LEU A 3 -1.71 29.28 -19.79
CA LEU A 3 -1.86 27.83 -19.83
C LEU A 3 -2.93 27.48 -18.80
N VAL A 4 -4.12 27.12 -19.27
CA VAL A 4 -5.14 26.49 -18.43
C VAL A 4 -4.54 25.15 -18.05
N GLN A 5 -3.90 25.12 -16.89
CA GLN A 5 -3.49 23.90 -16.22
C GLN A 5 -4.79 23.21 -15.87
N SER A 6 -5.25 22.34 -16.76
CA SER A 6 -6.50 21.60 -16.62
C SER A 6 -6.43 20.92 -15.25
N ALA A 7 -7.19 21.43 -14.28
CA ALA A 7 -7.27 20.82 -12.98
C ALA A 7 -7.74 19.38 -13.23
N VAL A 8 -6.88 18.40 -13.00
CA VAL A 8 -7.29 17.00 -13.06
C VAL A 8 -8.40 16.87 -12.03
N ALA A 9 -9.62 16.64 -12.53
CA ALA A 9 -10.81 16.58 -11.71
C ALA A 9 -10.71 15.39 -10.75
N CYS A 10 -11.39 15.48 -9.61
CA CYS A 10 -11.54 14.34 -8.71
C CYS A 10 -12.10 13.14 -9.48
N PRO A 11 -11.58 11.90 -9.29
CA PRO A 11 -12.16 10.71 -9.89
C PRO A 11 -13.66 10.63 -9.56
N SER A 12 -14.51 10.35 -10.54
CA SER A 12 -15.97 10.42 -10.39
C SER A 12 -16.55 9.48 -9.33
N GLN A 13 -15.81 8.42 -9.00
CA GLN A 13 -16.17 7.45 -7.98
C GLN A 13 -15.74 7.89 -6.56
N CYS A 14 -14.95 8.95 -6.45
CA CYS A 14 -14.32 9.40 -5.21
C CYS A 14 -14.78 10.80 -4.80
N SER A 15 -14.43 11.20 -3.58
CA SER A 15 -14.54 12.59 -3.13
C SER A 15 -13.16 13.15 -2.83
N CYS A 16 -12.94 14.43 -3.14
CA CYS A 16 -11.62 15.06 -2.96
C CYS A 16 -11.75 16.32 -2.11
N SER A 17 -10.77 16.55 -1.24
CA SER A 17 -10.65 17.74 -0.40
C SER A 17 -9.18 18.14 -0.31
N GLY A 18 -8.82 19.29 -0.87
CA GLY A 18 -7.41 19.68 -1.00
C GLY A 18 -6.59 18.64 -1.76
N THR A 19 -5.55 18.10 -1.12
CA THR A 19 -4.67 17.05 -1.67
C THR A 19 -5.07 15.63 -1.24
N GLN A 20 -6.23 15.47 -0.59
CA GLN A 20 -6.77 14.18 -0.16
C GLN A 20 -7.78 13.65 -1.17
N VAL A 21 -7.65 12.36 -1.52
CA VAL A 21 -8.58 11.63 -2.40
C VAL A 21 -9.19 10.47 -1.62
N ASN A 22 -10.51 10.53 -1.42
CA ASN A 22 -11.29 9.57 -0.66
C ASN A 22 -12.04 8.62 -1.59
N CYS A 23 -11.52 7.42 -1.72
CA CYS A 23 -12.08 6.33 -2.51
C CYS A 23 -12.43 5.10 -1.65
N HIS A 24 -12.45 5.21 -0.32
CA HIS A 24 -12.77 4.10 0.59
C HIS A 24 -14.26 3.72 0.57
N GLU A 25 -14.61 2.49 0.94
CA GLU A 25 -16.01 2.04 1.16
C GLU A 25 -16.94 2.26 -0.04
N ARG A 26 -16.43 2.06 -1.25
CA ARG A 26 -17.16 2.36 -2.50
C ARG A 26 -17.36 1.14 -3.40
N SER A 27 -17.07 -0.06 -2.87
CA SER A 27 -17.13 -1.31 -3.63
C SER A 27 -16.31 -1.28 -4.93
N LEU A 28 -15.18 -0.56 -4.91
CA LEU A 28 -14.31 -0.43 -6.08
C LEU A 28 -13.63 -1.77 -6.37
N ALA A 29 -13.69 -2.21 -7.63
CA ALA A 29 -12.99 -3.40 -8.10
C ALA A 29 -11.53 -3.12 -8.52
N SER A 30 -11.19 -1.84 -8.72
CA SER A 30 -9.86 -1.38 -9.15
C SER A 30 -9.57 0.02 -8.61
N VAL A 31 -8.29 0.42 -8.65
CA VAL A 31 -7.91 1.82 -8.40
C VAL A 31 -8.55 2.73 -9.46
N PRO A 32 -9.25 3.81 -9.07
CA PRO A 32 -9.86 4.74 -10.02
C PRO A 32 -8.80 5.45 -10.88
N ALA A 33 -9.11 5.65 -12.16
CA ALA A 33 -8.28 6.44 -13.05
C ALA A 33 -8.37 7.94 -12.72
N GLY A 34 -7.36 8.70 -13.15
CA GLY A 34 -7.39 10.17 -13.06
C GLY A 34 -7.20 10.72 -11.64
N ILE A 35 -6.53 9.99 -10.75
CA ILE A 35 -6.12 10.53 -9.45
C ILE A 35 -5.17 11.73 -9.70
N PRO A 36 -5.44 12.92 -9.14
CA PRO A 36 -4.58 14.08 -9.34
C PRO A 36 -3.14 13.84 -8.89
N THR A 37 -2.15 14.28 -9.66
CA THR A 37 -0.72 14.13 -9.32
C THR A 37 -0.28 14.95 -8.10
N THR A 38 -1.13 15.88 -7.65
CA THR A 38 -0.96 16.67 -6.43
C THR A 38 -1.44 15.94 -5.18
N THR A 39 -2.02 14.74 -5.31
CA THR A 39 -2.51 13.95 -4.17
C THR A 39 -1.39 13.61 -3.20
N GLN A 40 -1.64 13.88 -1.92
CA GLN A 40 -0.76 13.55 -0.79
C GLN A 40 -1.31 12.40 0.05
N VAL A 41 -2.64 12.23 0.09
CA VAL A 41 -3.30 11.19 0.88
C VAL A 41 -4.32 10.48 -0.01
N LEU A 42 -4.16 9.16 -0.16
CA LEU A 42 -5.04 8.33 -0.97
C LEU A 42 -5.66 7.23 -0.11
N TYR A 43 -6.98 7.31 0.08
CA TYR A 43 -7.76 6.30 0.78
C TYR A 43 -8.46 5.38 -0.20
N LEU A 44 -8.03 4.12 -0.27
CA LEU A 44 -8.60 3.05 -1.10
C LEU A 44 -9.10 1.86 -0.27
N TYR A 45 -9.16 2.02 1.05
CA TYR A 45 -9.48 0.93 1.97
C TYR A 45 -10.94 0.49 1.93
N THR A 46 -11.23 -0.72 2.43
CA THR A 46 -12.57 -1.33 2.44
C THR A 46 -13.23 -1.29 1.06
N ASN A 47 -12.60 -1.97 0.10
CA ASN A 47 -13.06 -2.08 -1.28
C ASN A 47 -12.92 -3.55 -1.74
N GLN A 48 -13.07 -3.81 -3.04
CA GLN A 48 -13.03 -5.14 -3.64
C GLN A 48 -11.86 -5.24 -4.64
N ILE A 49 -10.78 -4.49 -4.40
CA ILE A 49 -9.62 -4.45 -5.30
C ILE A 49 -8.85 -5.76 -5.14
N THR A 50 -8.75 -6.51 -6.23
CA THR A 50 -8.06 -7.83 -6.26
C THR A 50 -6.63 -7.74 -6.80
N LYS A 51 -6.34 -6.71 -7.59
CA LYS A 51 -5.04 -6.46 -8.22
C LYS A 51 -4.75 -4.98 -8.36
N LEU A 52 -3.46 -4.65 -8.37
CA LEU A 52 -2.95 -3.35 -8.80
C LEU A 52 -2.35 -3.51 -10.19
N GLU A 53 -2.59 -2.55 -11.07
CA GLU A 53 -1.91 -2.52 -12.36
C GLU A 53 -0.46 -2.03 -12.19
N PRO A 54 0.51 -2.54 -12.97
CA PRO A 54 1.88 -2.04 -12.94
C PRO A 54 1.92 -0.52 -13.18
N GLY A 55 2.68 0.20 -12.34
CA GLY A 55 2.83 1.65 -12.45
C GLY A 55 1.60 2.49 -12.06
N VAL A 56 0.57 1.89 -11.46
CA VAL A 56 -0.68 2.60 -11.10
C VAL A 56 -0.47 3.82 -10.19
N PHE A 57 0.63 3.86 -9.43
CA PHE A 57 0.96 4.98 -8.54
C PHE A 57 2.15 5.82 -9.02
N ASP A 58 2.72 5.55 -10.20
CA ASP A 58 3.98 6.17 -10.65
C ASP A 58 3.90 7.69 -10.80
N SER A 59 2.71 8.20 -11.13
CA SER A 59 2.46 9.63 -11.29
C SER A 59 2.20 10.37 -9.96
N LEU A 60 2.02 9.62 -8.86
CA LEU A 60 1.67 10.16 -7.53
C LEU A 60 2.92 10.43 -6.69
N ALA A 61 3.93 11.08 -7.26
CA ALA A 61 5.23 11.32 -6.61
C ALA A 61 5.14 12.18 -5.32
N ASN A 62 4.01 12.87 -5.08
CA ASN A 62 3.74 13.67 -3.89
C ASN A 62 3.05 12.88 -2.76
N LEU A 63 2.75 11.59 -2.98
CA LEU A 63 1.98 10.78 -2.05
C LEU A 63 2.76 10.56 -0.75
N ARG A 64 2.10 10.84 0.38
CA ARG A 64 2.60 10.65 1.75
C ARG A 64 1.91 9.48 2.43
N GLU A 65 0.63 9.28 2.13
CA GLU A 65 -0.15 8.19 2.73
C GLU A 65 -0.91 7.41 1.67
N LEU A 66 -0.76 6.09 1.73
CA LEU A 66 -1.46 5.14 0.87
C LEU A 66 -2.14 4.08 1.73
N HIS A 67 -3.47 4.07 1.70
CA HIS A 67 -4.29 3.16 2.51
C HIS A 67 -5.03 2.17 1.59
N LEU A 68 -4.56 0.92 1.55
CA LEU A 68 -5.08 -0.17 0.71
C LEU A 68 -5.68 -1.33 1.52
N TRP A 69 -5.82 -1.16 2.83
CA TRP A 69 -6.29 -2.22 3.73
C TRP A 69 -7.76 -2.59 3.51
N GLY A 70 -8.17 -3.80 3.92
CA GLY A 70 -9.54 -4.25 3.71
C GLY A 70 -9.89 -4.41 2.23
N ASN A 71 -8.95 -4.90 1.44
CA ASN A 71 -9.14 -5.25 0.02
C ASN A 71 -8.89 -6.75 -0.17
N GLN A 72 -8.81 -7.20 -1.42
CA GLN A 72 -8.62 -8.60 -1.79
C GLN A 72 -7.32 -8.79 -2.58
N LEU A 73 -6.31 -7.96 -2.31
CA LEU A 73 -5.04 -8.01 -3.04
C LEU A 73 -4.33 -9.34 -2.78
N VAL A 74 -4.09 -10.11 -3.85
CA VAL A 74 -3.41 -11.42 -3.78
C VAL A 74 -1.90 -11.32 -3.99
N SER A 75 -1.46 -10.28 -4.70
CA SER A 75 -0.06 -10.01 -5.02
C SER A 75 0.14 -8.54 -5.34
N LEU A 76 1.37 -8.06 -5.24
CA LEU A 76 1.76 -6.72 -5.69
C LEU A 76 2.58 -6.83 -6.99
N PRO A 77 2.39 -5.94 -7.98
CA PRO A 77 3.31 -5.83 -9.09
C PRO A 77 4.71 -5.43 -8.62
N PRO A 78 5.79 -5.97 -9.22
CA PRO A 78 7.14 -5.47 -8.97
C PRO A 78 7.23 -3.97 -9.25
N GLY A 79 7.89 -3.23 -8.36
CA GLY A 79 8.12 -1.79 -8.50
C GLY A 79 6.90 -0.89 -8.31
N VAL A 80 5.73 -1.42 -7.90
CA VAL A 80 4.49 -0.63 -7.76
C VAL A 80 4.60 0.58 -6.82
N PHE A 81 5.61 0.60 -5.94
CA PHE A 81 5.86 1.70 -5.00
C PHE A 81 7.15 2.48 -5.29
N ASP A 82 7.86 2.20 -6.38
CA ASP A 82 9.21 2.73 -6.63
C ASP A 82 9.27 4.26 -6.73
N LYS A 83 8.18 4.90 -7.17
CA LYS A 83 8.08 6.36 -7.30
C LYS A 83 7.61 7.06 -6.03
N LEU A 84 7.19 6.32 -5.01
CA LEU A 84 6.59 6.85 -3.79
C LEU A 84 7.66 7.19 -2.73
N THR A 85 8.70 7.92 -3.12
CA THR A 85 9.85 8.19 -2.24
C THR A 85 9.52 9.10 -1.05
N GLN A 86 8.39 9.81 -1.11
CA GLN A 86 7.87 10.67 -0.03
C GLN A 86 6.86 9.96 0.88
N LEU A 87 6.56 8.69 0.63
CA LEU A 87 5.55 7.94 1.38
C LEU A 87 6.01 7.73 2.82
N THR A 88 5.19 8.15 3.78
CA THR A 88 5.42 7.99 5.21
C THR A 88 4.56 6.88 5.80
N GLN A 89 3.37 6.65 5.25
CA GLN A 89 2.42 5.64 5.72
C GLN A 89 1.93 4.72 4.60
N LEU A 90 2.00 3.42 4.84
CA LEU A 90 1.51 2.39 3.93
C LEU A 90 0.65 1.36 4.68
N GLY A 91 -0.64 1.34 4.36
CA GLY A 91 -1.59 0.36 4.90
C GLY A 91 -1.87 -0.76 3.93
N LEU A 92 -1.43 -1.98 4.24
CA LEU A 92 -1.67 -3.20 3.43
C LEU A 92 -2.35 -4.32 4.23
N TRP A 93 -2.72 -4.07 5.49
CA TRP A 93 -3.33 -5.09 6.35
C TRP A 93 -4.70 -5.54 5.83
N ASP A 94 -5.18 -6.68 6.31
CA ASP A 94 -6.46 -7.27 5.90
C ASP A 94 -6.61 -7.36 4.36
N ASN A 95 -5.66 -8.06 3.74
CA ASN A 95 -5.64 -8.40 2.31
C ASN A 95 -5.37 -9.90 2.14
N GLN A 96 -5.07 -10.37 0.93
CA GLN A 96 -4.81 -11.78 0.61
C GLN A 96 -3.36 -12.00 0.15
N LEU A 97 -2.43 -11.15 0.60
CA LEU A 97 -1.02 -11.20 0.19
C LEU A 97 -0.34 -12.43 0.80
N LYS A 98 0.33 -13.20 -0.06
CA LYS A 98 1.13 -14.37 0.36
C LYS A 98 2.61 -14.04 0.50
N SER A 99 3.10 -13.08 -0.26
CA SER A 99 4.48 -12.61 -0.24
C SER A 99 4.55 -11.16 -0.71
N ILE A 100 5.73 -10.55 -0.59
CA ILE A 100 6.03 -9.23 -1.14
C ILE A 100 7.12 -9.39 -2.20
N PRO A 101 6.96 -8.81 -3.41
CA PRO A 101 8.00 -8.85 -4.42
C PRO A 101 9.33 -8.31 -3.89
N ARG A 102 10.44 -8.95 -4.28
CA ARG A 102 11.77 -8.51 -3.87
C ARG A 102 11.97 -7.04 -4.23
N GLY A 103 12.37 -6.26 -3.23
CA GLY A 103 12.69 -4.85 -3.38
C GLY A 103 11.49 -3.89 -3.36
N ALA A 104 10.26 -4.38 -3.17
CA ALA A 104 9.06 -3.55 -3.28
C ALA A 104 9.03 -2.35 -2.31
N PHE A 105 9.76 -2.41 -1.19
CA PHE A 105 9.84 -1.34 -0.19
C PHE A 105 11.16 -0.57 -0.22
N ASP A 106 12.10 -0.92 -1.10
CA ASP A 106 13.48 -0.43 -1.03
C ASP A 106 13.56 1.08 -1.29
N ASN A 107 12.66 1.62 -2.11
CA ASN A 107 12.61 3.05 -2.46
C ASN A 107 11.78 3.89 -1.48
N LEU A 108 11.10 3.28 -0.49
CA LEU A 108 10.27 3.97 0.49
C LEU A 108 11.11 4.59 1.62
N LYS A 109 12.02 5.51 1.25
CA LYS A 109 13.03 6.07 2.17
C LYS A 109 12.45 6.94 3.29
N SER A 110 11.24 7.45 3.12
CA SER A 110 10.54 8.27 4.12
C SER A 110 9.55 7.49 4.98
N LEU A 111 9.47 6.16 4.82
CA LEU A 111 8.45 5.35 5.49
C LEU A 111 8.68 5.31 7.00
N THR A 112 7.64 5.63 7.75
CA THR A 112 7.65 5.62 9.23
C THR A 112 6.61 4.66 9.80
N HIS A 113 5.58 4.30 9.03
CA HIS A 113 4.53 3.39 9.44
C HIS A 113 4.16 2.46 8.30
N ILE A 114 4.18 1.16 8.57
CA ILE A 114 3.66 0.14 7.66
C ILE A 114 2.85 -0.89 8.44
N TRP A 115 1.69 -1.25 7.92
CA TRP A 115 0.81 -2.26 8.53
C TRP A 115 0.60 -3.43 7.57
N LEU A 116 0.95 -4.62 8.03
CA LEU A 116 1.07 -5.85 7.23
C LEU A 116 0.32 -7.05 7.84
N PHE A 117 -0.26 -6.89 9.03
CA PHE A 117 -1.03 -7.94 9.69
C PHE A 117 -2.28 -8.33 8.89
N GLY A 118 -2.94 -9.44 9.24
CA GLY A 118 -4.17 -9.85 8.56
C GLY A 118 -3.99 -10.27 7.10
N ASN A 119 -2.80 -10.73 6.72
CA ASN A 119 -2.51 -11.30 5.41
C ASN A 119 -2.08 -12.78 5.57
N PRO A 120 -2.45 -13.68 4.65
CA PRO A 120 -2.10 -15.09 4.70
C PRO A 120 -0.67 -15.33 4.17
N TRP A 121 0.34 -14.80 4.87
CA TRP A 121 1.75 -14.91 4.46
C TRP A 121 2.19 -16.37 4.31
N ASP A 122 2.68 -16.73 3.12
CA ASP A 122 3.14 -18.07 2.79
C ASP A 122 4.61 -18.23 3.17
N CYS A 123 4.86 -18.86 4.32
CA CYS A 123 6.21 -19.04 4.86
C CYS A 123 6.92 -20.31 4.36
N GLU A 124 6.23 -21.18 3.61
CA GLU A 124 6.83 -22.37 3.01
C GLU A 124 7.56 -22.01 1.70
N CYS A 125 7.13 -20.93 1.03
CA CYS A 125 7.75 -20.43 -0.19
C CYS A 125 8.96 -19.51 0.08
N SER A 126 10.03 -19.65 -0.70
CA SER A 126 11.24 -18.81 -0.58
C SER A 126 11.00 -17.32 -0.88
N ASP A 127 9.90 -16.98 -1.56
CA ASP A 127 9.55 -15.58 -1.85
C ASP A 127 9.30 -14.77 -0.57
N ILE A 128 9.01 -15.42 0.55
CA ILE A 128 8.83 -14.77 1.86
C ILE A 128 10.12 -14.13 2.39
N LEU A 129 11.29 -14.58 1.91
CA LEU A 129 12.59 -14.20 2.46
C LEU A 129 12.85 -12.69 2.39
N TYR A 130 12.35 -12.01 1.35
CA TYR A 130 12.44 -10.55 1.27
C TYR A 130 11.70 -9.89 2.42
N LEU A 131 10.42 -10.24 2.60
CA LEU A 131 9.59 -9.68 3.65
C LEU A 131 10.19 -9.98 5.04
N LYS A 132 10.57 -11.24 5.28
CA LYS A 132 11.22 -11.69 6.52
C LYS A 132 12.41 -10.81 6.89
N ASN A 133 13.36 -10.64 5.96
CA ASN A 133 14.56 -9.85 6.23
C ASN A 133 14.23 -8.37 6.41
N TRP A 134 13.31 -7.84 5.60
CA TRP A 134 12.94 -6.43 5.63
C TRP A 134 12.28 -6.04 6.96
N ILE A 135 11.31 -6.82 7.47
CA ILE A 135 10.63 -6.52 8.73
C ILE A 135 11.55 -6.62 9.94
N VAL A 136 12.58 -7.47 9.91
CA VAL A 136 13.60 -7.55 10.96
C VAL A 136 14.46 -6.29 10.98
N GLN A 137 14.87 -5.79 9.81
CA GLN A 137 15.69 -4.59 9.70
C GLN A 137 14.93 -3.30 10.01
N HIS A 138 13.60 -3.30 9.81
CA HIS A 138 12.74 -2.12 9.96
C HIS A 138 11.72 -2.30 11.09
N ALA A 139 12.08 -3.05 12.13
CA ALA A 139 11.14 -3.51 13.16
C ALA A 139 10.35 -2.39 13.86
N SER A 140 10.96 -1.20 14.04
CA SER A 140 10.33 -0.07 14.74
C SER A 140 9.17 0.56 13.99
N ILE A 141 9.07 0.38 12.67
CA ILE A 141 8.03 0.98 11.81
C ILE A 141 6.95 -0.01 11.38
N VAL A 142 7.12 -1.30 11.69
CA VAL A 142 6.20 -2.38 11.31
C VAL A 142 5.14 -2.57 12.39
N ASN A 143 3.87 -2.48 11.99
CA ASN A 143 2.69 -2.56 12.85
C ASN A 143 2.85 -1.79 14.19
N PRO A 144 3.18 -0.48 14.15
CA PRO A 144 3.44 0.33 15.34
C PRO A 144 2.16 0.57 16.18
N SER A 145 2.21 1.42 17.20
CA SER A 145 1.01 1.94 17.89
C SER A 145 0.05 0.89 18.48
N GLY A 146 0.60 -0.22 18.99
CA GLY A 146 -0.20 -1.27 19.64
C GLY A 146 -0.72 -2.36 18.70
N TYR A 147 -0.37 -2.33 17.41
CA TYR A 147 -0.76 -3.36 16.43
C TYR A 147 0.14 -4.61 16.45
N GLY A 148 0.84 -4.86 17.56
CA GLY A 148 1.61 -6.09 17.80
C GLY A 148 3.00 -6.15 17.15
N GLY A 149 3.45 -5.09 16.47
CA GLY A 149 4.80 -5.01 15.92
C GLY A 149 5.10 -6.07 14.86
N VAL A 150 6.39 -6.41 14.71
CA VAL A 150 6.86 -7.42 13.76
C VAL A 150 6.25 -8.80 14.01
N ASP A 151 5.96 -9.15 15.26
CA ASP A 151 5.37 -10.46 15.62
C ASP A 151 3.93 -10.65 15.15
N ASN A 152 3.27 -9.55 14.75
CA ASN A 152 1.93 -9.60 14.18
C ASN A 152 1.94 -9.75 12.64
N VAL A 153 3.10 -9.93 12.03
CA VAL A 153 3.23 -10.45 10.66
C VAL A 153 3.36 -11.96 10.75
N LYS A 154 2.27 -12.69 10.49
CA LYS A 154 2.16 -14.12 10.83
C LYS A 154 2.01 -15.01 9.60
N CYS A 155 2.71 -16.14 9.63
CA CYS A 155 2.59 -17.21 8.65
C CYS A 155 1.17 -17.81 8.65
N SER A 156 0.63 -18.04 7.46
CA SER A 156 -0.62 -18.76 7.26
C SER A 156 -0.51 -20.20 7.76
N GLY A 157 -1.58 -20.73 8.35
CA GLY A 157 -1.63 -22.09 8.88
C GLY A 157 -0.97 -22.26 10.26
N THR A 158 0.28 -21.86 10.43
CA THR A 158 1.03 -22.03 11.70
C THR A 158 0.79 -20.90 12.70
N ASN A 159 0.40 -19.71 12.22
CA ASN A 159 0.24 -18.49 13.01
C ASN A 159 1.51 -18.05 13.76
N THR A 160 2.69 -18.53 13.33
CA THR A 160 4.00 -18.11 13.84
C THR A 160 4.44 -16.78 13.20
N PRO A 161 5.26 -15.96 13.86
CA PRO A 161 5.85 -14.78 13.22
C PRO A 161 6.63 -15.14 11.95
N VAL A 162 6.61 -14.26 10.95
CA VAL A 162 7.39 -14.40 9.71
C VAL A 162 8.90 -14.22 9.94
N ARG A 163 9.28 -13.43 10.96
CA ARG A 163 10.68 -13.12 11.29
C ARG A 163 11.50 -14.30 11.80
#